data_AF-A0A7U6BE27-F1
#
_entry.id   AF-A0A7U6BE27-F1
#
_cell.length_a   1.000
_cell.length_b   1.000
_cell.length_c   1.000
_cell.angle_alpha   90.00
_cell.angle_beta   90.00
_cell.angle_gamma   90.00
#
_symmetry.space_group_name_H-M   'P 1'
#
loop_
_entity.id
_entity.type
_entity.pdbx_description
1 polymer ?
#
loop_
_entity_poly.entity_id
_entity_poly.type
_entity_poly.pdbx_seq_one_letter_code
_entity_poly.pdbx_strand_id
1 'polypeptide(L)'
;MKKENPALKHACERIGGQAFMSRCLGVTPPTINQWIKGVRQIPAERCPEIEKATNGAVTCEELRPDVDWSYLRGTATHATHQDTDAA
;
A
#
# COMPACT_ATOMS: atom_id res chain seq x y z
N MET A 1 0.38 23.32 -1.75
CA MET A 1 -0.70 22.85 -0.84
C MET A 1 -0.60 21.34 -0.72
N LYS A 2 -0.57 20.79 0.50
CA LYS A 2 -0.60 19.33 0.69
C LYS A 2 -1.98 18.83 0.29
N LYS A 3 -2.06 17.93 -0.70
CA LYS A 3 -3.33 17.35 -1.14
C LYS A 3 -3.63 16.14 -0.26
N GLU A 4 -4.82 16.10 0.32
CA GLU A 4 -5.30 14.93 1.07
C GLU A 4 -5.28 13.69 0.15
N ASN A 5 -5.04 12.50 0.70
CA ASN A 5 -5.19 11.22 0.01
C ASN A 5 -6.61 10.66 0.32
N PRO A 6 -7.62 10.96 -0.51
CA PRO A 6 -8.99 10.53 -0.26
C PRO A 6 -9.15 9.00 -0.33
N ALA A 7 -8.33 8.31 -1.14
CA ALA A 7 -8.36 6.85 -1.24
C ALA A 7 -7.98 6.21 0.10
N LEU A 8 -6.89 6.65 0.74
CA LEU A 8 -6.51 6.10 2.05
C LEU A 8 -7.53 6.44 3.15
N LYS A 9 -8.17 7.60 3.08
CA LYS A 9 -9.25 7.94 4.00
C LYS A 9 -10.43 6.97 3.83
N HIS A 10 -10.88 6.75 2.60
CA HIS A 10 -11.93 5.78 2.29
C HIS A 10 -11.56 4.37 2.75
N ALA A 11 -10.33 3.93 2.47
CA ALA A 11 -9.78 2.66 2.93
C ALA A 11 -9.92 2.47 4.44
N CYS A 12 -9.59 3.50 5.23
CA CYS A 12 -9.76 3.47 6.67
C CYS A 12 -11.23 3.33 7.07
N GLU A 13 -12.14 4.11 6.48
CA GLU A 13 -13.58 4.05 6.76
C GLU A 13 -14.17 2.65 6.49
N ARG A 14 -13.69 1.95 5.45
CA ARG A 14 -14.15 0.62 5.06
C ARG A 14 -13.80 -0.50 6.02
N ILE A 15 -12.69 -0.38 6.76
CA ILE A 15 -12.15 -1.48 7.58
C ILE A 15 -12.23 -1.23 9.10
N GLY A 16 -12.86 -0.13 9.53
CA GLY A 16 -13.02 0.20 10.96
C GLY A 16 -12.12 1.32 11.48
N GLY A 17 -11.60 2.17 10.59
CA GLY A 17 -10.93 3.43 10.88
C GLY A 17 -9.39 3.37 10.88
N GLN A 18 -8.76 4.52 11.10
CA GLN A 18 -7.30 4.69 11.07
C GLN A 18 -6.59 3.80 12.10
N ALA A 19 -7.19 3.58 13.27
CA ALA A 19 -6.63 2.72 14.30
C ALA A 19 -6.58 1.25 13.85
N PHE A 20 -7.62 0.76 13.17
CA PHE A 20 -7.62 -0.60 12.61
C PHE A 20 -6.57 -0.74 11.50
N MET A 21 -6.56 0.19 10.54
CA MET A 21 -5.55 0.25 9.48
C MET A 21 -4.12 0.24 10.03
N SER A 22 -3.86 1.03 11.09
CA SER A 22 -2.53 1.10 11.72
C SER A 22 -2.07 -0.26 12.27
N ARG A 23 -2.98 -1.04 12.85
CA ARG A 23 -2.69 -2.39 13.34
C ARG A 23 -2.44 -3.37 12.19
N CYS A 24 -3.24 -3.30 11.12
CA CYS A 24 -3.06 -4.14 9.93
C CYS A 24 -1.67 -3.96 9.30
N LEU A 25 -1.19 -2.72 9.23
CA LEU A 25 0.08 -2.38 8.59
C LEU A 25 1.29 -2.40 9.54
N GLY A 26 1.08 -2.60 10.84
CA GLY A 26 2.15 -2.53 11.84
C GLY A 26 2.77 -1.13 11.97
N VAL A 27 1.98 -0.08 11.77
CA VAL A 27 2.42 1.33 11.88
C VAL A 27 1.64 2.07 12.96
N THR A 28 2.05 3.29 13.28
CA THR A 28 1.34 4.11 14.27
C THR A 28 0.13 4.85 13.65
N PRO A 29 -0.96 5.12 14.40
CA PRO A 29 -2.09 5.92 13.89
C PRO A 29 -1.68 7.32 13.36
N PRO A 30 -0.75 8.06 13.99
CA PRO A 30 -0.23 9.30 13.41
C PRO A 30 0.42 9.13 12.03
N THR A 31 1.05 7.99 11.75
CA THR A 31 1.59 7.69 10.40
C THR A 31 0.46 7.64 9.37
N ILE A 32 -0.64 6.94 9.67
CA ILE A 32 -1.83 6.91 8.81
C ILE A 32 -2.39 8.31 8.60
N ASN A 33 -2.48 9.12 9.67
CA ASN A 33 -2.97 10.49 9.57
C ASN A 33 -2.08 11.38 8.69
N GLN A 34 -0.75 11.22 8.77
CA GLN A 34 0.20 11.94 7.92
C GLN A 34 0.04 11.58 6.44
N TRP A 35 -0.20 10.30 6.14
CA TRP A 35 -0.50 9.84 4.78
C TRP A 35 -1.81 10.40 4.25
N ILE A 36 -2.88 10.36 5.06
CA ILE A 36 -4.18 10.94 4.69
C ILE A 36 -4.03 12.44 4.41
N LYS A 37 -3.35 13.19 5.28
CA LYS A 37 -3.16 14.64 5.11
C LYS A 37 -2.15 15.03 4.01
N GLY A 38 -1.53 14.06 3.33
CA GLY A 38 -0.46 14.33 2.37
C GLY A 38 0.76 15.02 2.99
N VAL A 39 0.96 14.88 4.31
CA VAL A 39 2.16 15.36 5.01
C VAL A 39 3.36 14.49 4.64
N ARG A 40 3.12 13.19 4.47
CA ARG A 40 4.05 12.21 3.92
C ARG A 40 3.33 11.38 2.87
N GLN A 41 4.05 11.00 1.83
CA GLN A 41 3.54 10.07 0.83
C GLN A 41 3.48 8.64 1.40
N ILE A 42 2.52 7.84 0.97
CA ILE A 42 2.45 6.41 1.28
C ILE A 42 3.64 5.73 0.57
N PRO A 43 4.53 5.00 1.26
CA PRO A 43 5.57 4.22 0.60
C PRO A 43 4.95 3.24 -0.40
N ALA A 44 5.53 3.08 -1.59
CA ALA A 44 4.92 2.26 -2.65
C ALA A 44 4.69 0.81 -2.17
N GLU A 45 5.67 0.24 -1.47
CA GLU A 45 5.58 -1.08 -0.85
C GLU A 45 4.35 -1.30 0.07
N ARG A 46 3.76 -0.23 0.63
CA ARG A 46 2.57 -0.32 1.50
C ARG A 46 1.25 -0.32 0.74
N CYS A 47 1.23 0.12 -0.52
CA CYS A 47 0.01 0.16 -1.32
C CYS A 47 -0.65 -1.22 -1.48
N PRO A 48 0.10 -2.30 -1.80
CA PRO A 48 -0.47 -3.64 -1.86
C PRO A 48 -1.02 -4.14 -0.52
N GLU A 49 -0.40 -3.77 0.60
CA GLU A 49 -0.91 -4.14 1.93
C GLU A 49 -2.26 -3.46 2.24
N ILE A 50 -2.40 -2.19 1.88
CA ILE A 50 -3.65 -1.43 2.04
C ILE A 50 -4.76 -2.01 1.13
N GLU A 51 -4.45 -2.26 -0.14
CA GLU A 51 -5.40 -2.86 -1.09
C GLU A 51 -5.89 -4.24 -0.59
N LYS A 52 -4.98 -5.09 -0.10
CA LYS A 52 -5.32 -6.39 0.50
C LYS A 52 -6.16 -6.24 1.77
N ALA A 53 -5.77 -5.37 2.69
CA ALA A 53 -6.50 -5.15 3.95
C ALA A 53 -7.94 -4.66 3.72
N THR A 54 -8.18 -3.99 2.60
CA THR A 54 -9.49 -3.45 2.22
C THR A 54 -10.25 -4.34 1.24
N ASN A 55 -9.72 -5.53 0.93
CA ASN A 55 -10.28 -6.47 -0.04
C ASN A 55 -10.59 -5.81 -1.40
N GLY A 56 -9.65 -4.98 -1.89
CA GLY A 56 -9.78 -4.29 -3.17
C GLY A 56 -10.75 -3.10 -3.19
N ALA A 57 -11.20 -2.61 -2.03
CA ALA A 57 -12.04 -1.41 -1.97
C ALA A 57 -11.30 -0.14 -2.40
N VAL A 58 -9.98 -0.15 -2.36
CA VAL A 58 -9.10 0.85 -2.98
C VAL A 58 -7.96 0.14 -3.69
N THR A 59 -7.46 0.71 -4.77
CA THR A 59 -6.33 0.12 -5.53
C THR A 59 -5.01 0.85 -5.29
N CYS A 60 -3.90 0.19 -5.63
CA CYS A 60 -2.56 0.79 -5.61
C CYS A 60 -2.48 2.07 -6.44
N GLU A 61 -3.15 2.12 -7.59
CA GLU A 61 -3.21 3.27 -8.50
C GLU A 61 -3.94 4.46 -7.87
N GLU A 62 -5.00 4.22 -7.10
CA GLU A 62 -5.72 5.28 -6.39
C GLU A 62 -4.90 5.83 -5.22
N LEU A 63 -4.16 4.96 -4.52
CA LEU A 63 -3.30 5.33 -3.40
C LEU A 63 -2.06 6.10 -3.85
N ARG A 64 -1.48 5.71 -4.98
CA ARG A 64 -0.23 6.24 -5.55
C ARG A 64 -0.34 6.36 -7.08
N PRO A 65 -1.03 7.39 -7.58
CA PRO A 65 -1.20 7.61 -9.02
C PRO A 65 0.09 8.08 -9.72
N ASP A 66 1.13 8.44 -8.96
CA ASP A 66 2.45 8.82 -9.46
C ASP A 66 3.33 7.62 -9.83
N VAL A 67 2.93 6.40 -9.48
CA VAL A 67 3.69 5.17 -9.76
C VAL A 67 3.06 4.42 -10.92
N ASP A 68 3.87 3.98 -11.89
CA ASP A 68 3.44 3.08 -12.94
C ASP A 68 3.33 1.64 -12.42
N TRP A 69 2.18 1.33 -11.82
CA TRP A 69 1.88 0.01 -11.28
C TRP A 69 1.76 -1.08 -12.36
N SER A 70 1.40 -0.71 -13.58
CA SER A 70 1.33 -1.65 -14.71
C SER A 70 2.72 -2.13 -15.10
N TYR A 71 3.70 -1.22 -15.18
CA TYR A 71 5.11 -1.57 -15.37
C TYR A 71 5.64 -2.45 -14.22
N LEU A 72 5.35 -2.10 -12.96
CA LEU A 72 5.79 -2.91 -11.80
C LEU A 72 5.21 -4.33 -11.79
N ARG A 73 3.94 -4.52 -12.18
CA ARG A 73 3.34 -5.86 -12.27
C ARG A 73 3.94 -6.70 -13.39
N GLY A 74 4.32 -6.07 -14.51
CA GLY A 74 4.94 -6.75 -15.65
C GLY A 74 6.41 -7.12 -15.45
N THR A 75 7.07 -6.62 -14.39
CA THR A 75 8.52 -6.79 -14.18
C THR A 75 8.89 -7.85 -13.14
N ALA A 76 7.92 -8.55 -12.55
CA ALA A 76 8.16 -9.67 -11.63
C ALA A 76 8.79 -10.87 -12.39
N THR A 77 10.11 -10.84 -12.57
CA THR A 77 10.86 -11.83 -13.37
C THR A 77 11.62 -12.78 -12.44
N HIS A 78 11.16 -14.03 -12.44
CA HIS A 78 11.85 -15.29 -12.14
C HIS A 78 13.17 -15.24 -11.35
N ALA A 79 13.10 -15.37 -10.02
CA ALA A 79 14.20 -15.94 -9.25
C ALA A 79 14.16 -17.46 -9.41
N THR A 80 14.79 -17.97 -10.48
CA THR A 80 15.05 -19.40 -10.65
C THR A 80 16.06 -19.82 -9.58
N HIS A 81 15.59 -20.36 -8.45
CA HIS A 81 16.45 -21.18 -7.60
C HIS A 81 16.56 -22.56 -8.29
N GLN A 82 17.69 -22.78 -8.99
CA GLN A 82 18.12 -24.12 -9.35
C GLN A 82 18.74 -24.76 -8.11
N ASP A 83 18.07 -25.79 -7.58
CA ASP A 83 18.63 -26.72 -6.61
C ASP A 83 19.95 -27.26 -7.18
N THR A 84 21.04 -27.06 -6.44
CA THR A 84 22.30 -27.75 -6.72
C THR A 84 22.32 -29.01 -5.87
N ASP A 85 21.75 -30.10 -6.41
CA ASP A 85 22.10 -31.44 -5.97
C ASP A 85 23.56 -31.70 -6.38
N ALA A 86 24.46 -31.73 -5.40
CA ALA A 86 25.85 -32.11 -5.57
C ALA A 86 26.18 -33.29 -4.64
N ALA A 87 26.30 -34.46 -5.30
CA ALA A 87 27.14 -35.62 -5.03
C ALA A 87 27.07 -36.33 -3.66
#